data_AF-A0A5S3YZ38-F1
#
_entry.id   AF-A0A5S3YZ38-F1
#
_cell.length_a   1.000
_cell.length_b   1.000
_cell.length_c   1.000
_cell.angle_alpha   90.00
_cell.angle_beta   90.00
_cell.angle_gamma   90.00
#
_symmetry.space_group_name_H-M   'P 1'
#
loop_
_entity.id
_entity.type
_entity.pdbx_description
1 polymer ?
#
loop_
_entity_poly.entity_id
_entity_poly.type
_entity_poly.pdbx_seq_one_letter_code
_entity_poly.pdbx_strand_id
1 'polypeptide(L)' 'MKTVGLVGGMSWESTASYYRIINQRVKACLGGLHSAKIVLNSVDFAEVAAMQQ' A
#
# COMPACT_ATOMS: atom_id res chain seq x y z
N MET A 1 10.38 13.66 -1.86
CA MET A 1 9.77 12.31 -1.90
C MET A 1 9.03 12.13 -3.22
N LYS A 2 9.34 11.05 -3.95
CA LYS A 2 8.56 10.62 -5.13
C LYS A 2 7.25 9.96 -4.68
N THR A 3 6.22 10.02 -5.52
CA THR A 3 4.95 9.32 -5.25
C THR A 3 5.12 7.84 -5.60
N VAL A 4 4.67 6.95 -4.71
CA VAL A 4 4.67 5.50 -4.95
C VAL A 4 3.26 5.07 -5.37
N GLY A 5 3.17 4.31 -6.47
CA GLY A 5 1.96 3.59 -6.85
C GLY A 5 1.96 2.21 -6.19
N LEU A 6 0.94 1.90 -5.41
CA LEU A 6 0.67 0.57 -4.85
C LEU A 6 -0.49 -0.05 -5.63
N VAL A 7 -0.28 -1.23 -6.21
CA VAL A 7 -1.37 -2.09 -6.67
C VAL A 7 -1.54 -3.15 -5.61
N GLY A 8 -2.67 -3.11 -4.90
CA GLY A 8 -2.96 -3.96 -3.76
C GLY A 8 -4.34 -4.60 -3.90
N GLY A 9 -4.84 -5.15 -2.80
CA GLY A 9 -6.11 -5.89 -2.79
C GLY A 9 -5.96 -7.39 -3.08
N MET A 10 -4.75 -7.96 -3.03
CA MET A 10 -4.49 -9.39 -3.29
C MET A 10 -3.73 -10.09 -2.14
N SER A 11 -4.18 -10.02 -0.88
CA SER A 11 -5.45 -9.48 -0.37
C SER A 11 -5.36 -8.03 0.15
N TRP A 12 -6.46 -7.48 0.65
CA TRP A 12 -6.49 -6.12 1.20
C TRP A 12 -5.79 -6.04 2.56
N GLU A 13 -5.78 -7.10 3.37
CA GLU A 13 -5.13 -7.16 4.67
C GLU A 13 -3.60 -6.99 4.56
N SER A 14 -2.99 -7.64 3.56
CA SER A 14 -1.56 -7.49 3.28
C SER A 14 -1.24 -6.07 2.81
N THR A 15 -2.12 -5.50 1.97
CA THR A 15 -1.99 -4.13 1.45
C THR A 15 -2.04 -3.08 2.57
N ALA A 16 -2.94 -3.25 3.54
CA ALA A 16 -3.01 -2.39 4.72
C ALA A 16 -1.68 -2.41 5.53
N SER A 17 -1.05 -3.57 5.60
CA SER A 17 0.26 -3.73 6.25
C SER A 17 1.36 -2.97 5.51
N TYR A 18 1.40 -3.05 4.18
CA TYR A 18 2.32 -2.25 3.35
C TYR A 18 2.13 -0.75 3.55
N TYR A 19 0.89 -0.27 3.48
CA TYR A 19 0.58 1.15 3.70
C TYR A 19 1.09 1.64 5.06
N ARG A 20 0.88 0.84 6.13
CA ARG A 20 1.35 1.16 7.47
C ARG A 20 2.87 1.24 7.54
N ILE A 21 3.58 0.22 7.05
CA ILE A 21 5.05 0.15 7.12
C ILE A 21 5.68 1.31 6.34
N ILE A 22 5.18 1.62 5.15
CA ILE A 22 5.70 2.71 4.33
C ILE A 22 5.56 4.06 5.05
N ASN A 23 4.39 4.34 5.64
CA ASN A 23 4.17 5.57 6.39
C ASN A 23 5.01 5.65 7.67
N GLN A 24 5.13 4.53 8.40
CA GLN A 24 6.00 4.45 9.57
C GLN A 24 7.46 4.74 9.21
N ARG A 25 7.94 4.23 8.07
CA ARG A 25 9.31 4.47 7.60
C ARG A 25 9.53 5.93 7.21
N VAL A 26 8.59 6.55 6.49
CA VAL A 26 8.67 7.97 6.13
C VAL A 26 8.67 8.85 7.38
N LYS A 27 7.78 8.57 8.35
CA LYS A 27 7.76 9.28 9.64
C LYS A 27 9.07 9.10 10.41
N ALA A 28 9.65 7.90 10.43
CA ALA A 28 10.93 7.65 11.10
C ALA A 28 12.10 8.41 10.44
N CYS A 29 12.08 8.61 9.12
CA CYS A 29 13.13 9.32 8.41
C CYS A 29 12.99 10.84 8.43
N LEU A 30 11.76 11.37 8.41
CA LEU A 30 11.50 12.81 8.26
C LEU A 30 10.95 13.48 9.53
N GLY A 31 10.48 12.70 10.50
CA GLY A 31 9.92 13.19 11.76
C GLY A 31 8.53 13.85 11.63
N GLY A 32 8.09 14.45 12.74
CA GLY A 32 6.86 15.25 12.79
C GLY A 32 5.61 14.50 12.33
N LEU A 33 4.85 15.15 11.45
CA LEU A 33 3.60 14.64 10.86
C LEU A 33 3.78 14.19 9.40
N HIS A 34 5.01 13.85 8.99
CA HIS A 34 5.27 13.39 7.64
C HIS A 34 4.69 11.99 7.38
N SER A 35 3.99 11.86 6.25
CA SER A 35 3.45 10.62 5.70
C SER A 35 3.93 10.44 4.27
N ALA A 36 3.84 9.21 3.74
CA ALA A 36 4.25 8.89 2.38
C ALA A 36 3.24 9.42 1.35
N LYS A 37 3.74 9.89 0.20
CA LYS A 37 2.89 10.18 -0.97
C LYS A 37 2.58 8.86 -1.69
N ILE A 38 1.35 8.38 -1.53
CA ILE A 38 0.91 7.07 -2.05
C ILE A 38 -0.34 7.23 -2.90
N VAL A 39 -0.37 6.56 -4.05
CA VAL A 39 -1.60 6.23 -4.79
C VAL A 39 -1.80 4.74 -4.67
N LEU A 40 -2.93 4.30 -4.11
CA LEU A 40 -3.29 2.89 -3.97
C LEU A 40 -4.43 2.57 -4.92
N ASN A 41 -4.20 1.62 -5.84
CA ASN A 41 -5.26 0.93 -6.55
C ASN A 41 -5.49 -0.42 -5.86
N SER A 42 -6.64 -0.58 -5.22
CA SER A 42 -7.02 -1.81 -4.53
C SER A 42 -8.02 -2.57 -5.39
N VAL A 43 -7.62 -3.73 -5.90
CA VAL A 43 -8.48 -4.58 -6.73
C VAL A 43 -9.36 -5.48 -5.87
N ASP A 44 -10.42 -6.04 -6.45
CA ASP A 44 -11.16 -7.15 -5.83
C ASP A 44 -10.34 -8.44 -5.97
N PHE A 45 -9.96 -9.04 -4.84
CA PHE A 45 -9.15 -10.25 -4.86
C PHE A 45 -9.88 -11.43 -5.50
N ALA A 46 -11.21 -11.48 -5.37
CA ALA A 46 -11.99 -12.61 -5.88
C ALA A 46 -11.87 -12.73 -7.40
N GLU A 47 -11.89 -11.60 -8.12
CA GLU A 47 -11.72 -11.55 -9.57
C GLU A 47 -10.33 -12.04 -9.99
N VAL A 48 -9.29 -11.61 -9.27
CA VAL A 48 -7.90 -12.01 -9.57
C VAL A 48 -7.67 -13.48 -9.27
N ALA A 49 -8.16 -13.98 -8.13
CA ALA A 49 -8.01 -15.37 -7.73
C ALA A 49 -8.68 -16.34 -8.73
N ALA A 50 -9.80 -15.93 -9.32
CA ALA A 50 -10.49 -16.71 -10.35
C ALA A 50 -9.66 -16.88 -11.65
N MET A 51 -8.73 -15.95 -11.94
CA MET A 51 -7.85 -16.03 -13.12
C MET A 51 -6.61 -16.91 -12.91
N GLN A 52 -6.34 -17.40 -11.70
CA GLN A 52 -5.14 -18.18 -11.36
C GLN A 52 -5.36 -19.71 -11.43
N GLN A 53 -6.54 -20.16 -11.87
CA GLN A 53 -6.89 -21.56 -12.07
C GLN A 53 -6.57 -22.02 -13.49
#